data_AF-A0A971UQR9-F1
#
_entry.id   AF-A0A971UQR9-F1
#
_cell.length_a   1.000
_cell.length_b   1.000
_cell.length_c   1.000
_cell.angle_alpha   90.00
_cell.angle_beta   90.00
_cell.angle_gamma   90.00
#
_symmetry.space_group_name_H-M   'P 1'
#
loop_
_entity.id
_entity.type
_entity.pdbx_description
1 polymer ?
#
loop_
_entity_poly.entity_id
_entity_poly.type
_entity_poly.pdbx_seq_one_letter_code
_entity_poly.pdbx_strand_id
1 'polypeptide(L)'
;MKDWLHNLLKRIESAIDHNRWTALAAVLWLVFSGILIGCNATTIGPVSGQKVSRQRFDVEVGAATSALKAEQIQLLARMDEHNEKIAALNAAVELGYEDLERQEKMRAQLVELAAGLATSAIAGQVTPGAIANAIVTAGSILGVIGVAVDNRRKDGKINALKAERIATKA
;
A
#
# COMPACT_ATOMS: atom_id res chain seq x y z
N MET A 1 -10.65 -32.75 -66.10
CA MET A 1 -9.82 -31.61 -65.61
C MET A 1 -8.75 -31.19 -66.61
N LYS A 2 -8.01 -32.12 -67.23
CA LYS A 2 -6.93 -31.82 -68.18
C LYS A 2 -7.38 -31.06 -69.44
N ASP A 3 -8.56 -31.38 -69.98
CA ASP A 3 -9.09 -30.74 -71.20
C ASP A 3 -9.62 -29.32 -70.96
N TRP A 4 -10.17 -29.08 -69.77
CA TRP A 4 -10.60 -27.75 -69.35
C TRP A 4 -9.40 -26.81 -69.18
N LEU A 5 -8.33 -27.29 -68.55
CA LEU A 5 -7.07 -26.54 -68.41
C LEU A 5 -6.41 -26.26 -69.75
N HIS A 6 -6.39 -27.21 -70.69
CA HIS A 6 -5.84 -26.98 -72.02
C HIS A 6 -6.63 -25.94 -72.81
N ASN A 7 -7.96 -25.97 -72.74
CA ASN A 7 -8.81 -24.97 -73.41
C ASN A 7 -8.69 -23.58 -72.77
N LEU A 8 -8.48 -23.52 -71.44
CA LEU A 8 -8.21 -22.26 -70.73
C LEU A 8 -6.86 -21.67 -71.15
N LEU A 9 -5.80 -22.49 -71.18
CA LEU A 9 -4.44 -22.07 -71.55
C LEU A 9 -4.38 -21.55 -72.99
N LYS A 10 -5.01 -22.24 -73.95
CA LYS A 10 -5.07 -21.78 -75.35
C LYS A 10 -5.80 -20.44 -75.52
N ARG A 11 -6.85 -20.20 -74.72
CA ARG A 11 -7.57 -18.92 -74.71
C ARG A 11 -6.74 -17.79 -74.11
N ILE A 12 -5.98 -18.09 -73.06
CA ILE A 12 -5.05 -17.15 -72.44
C ILE A 12 -3.93 -16.79 -73.43
N GLU A 13 -3.34 -17.77 -74.10
CA GLU A 13 -2.28 -17.57 -75.10
C GLU A 13 -2.77 -16.69 -76.28
N SER A 14 -3.94 -17.01 -76.84
CA SER A 14 -4.56 -16.19 -77.90
C SER A 14 -4.93 -14.77 -77.46
N ALA A 15 -5.27 -14.55 -76.18
CA ALA A 15 -5.58 -13.23 -75.65
C ALA A 15 -4.31 -12.41 -75.33
N ILE A 16 -3.23 -13.07 -74.91
CA ILE A 16 -1.92 -12.45 -74.65
C ILE A 16 -1.31 -11.93 -75.96
N ASP A 17 -1.41 -12.68 -77.05
CA ASP A 17 -0.85 -12.26 -78.35
C ASP A 17 -1.58 -11.06 -78.96
N HIS A 18 -2.89 -10.95 -78.75
CA HIS A 18 -3.69 -9.87 -79.30
C HIS A 18 -3.55 -8.55 -78.52
N ASN A 19 -3.23 -8.63 -77.22
CA ASN A 19 -3.14 -7.46 -76.36
C ASN A 19 -1.94 -7.52 -75.40
N ARG A 20 -0.75 -7.71 -76.00
CA ARG A 20 0.54 -7.94 -75.32
C ARG A 20 0.82 -6.95 -74.19
N TRP A 21 0.47 -5.68 -74.37
CA TRP A 21 0.65 -4.64 -73.35
C TRP A 21 -0.26 -4.81 -72.13
N THR A 22 -1.51 -5.22 -72.32
CA THR A 22 -2.42 -5.49 -71.19
C THR A 22 -2.05 -6.76 -70.43
N ALA A 23 -1.56 -7.79 -71.13
CA ALA A 23 -1.04 -8.99 -70.49
C ALA A 23 0.20 -8.68 -69.65
N LEU A 24 1.15 -7.90 -70.16
CA LEU A 24 2.31 -7.43 -69.40
C LEU A 24 1.90 -6.57 -68.19
N ALA A 25 0.91 -5.69 -68.35
CA ALA A 25 0.39 -4.87 -67.25
C ALA A 25 -0.25 -5.73 -66.15
N ALA A 26 -1.01 -6.76 -66.51
CA ALA A 26 -1.62 -7.68 -65.54
C ALA A 26 -0.57 -8.51 -64.78
N VAL A 27 0.48 -8.98 -65.48
CA VAL A 27 1.61 -9.68 -64.84
C VAL A 27 2.36 -8.74 -63.89
N LEU A 28 2.67 -7.52 -64.32
CA LEU A 28 3.29 -6.50 -63.47
C LEU A 28 2.44 -6.20 -62.24
N TRP A 29 1.12 -6.06 -62.40
CA TRP A 29 0.20 -5.82 -61.30
C TRP A 29 0.21 -6.97 -60.27
N LEU A 30 0.19 -8.23 -60.74
CA LEU A 30 0.29 -9.40 -59.86
C LEU A 30 1.63 -9.45 -59.12
N VAL A 31 2.75 -9.17 -59.81
CA VAL A 31 4.08 -9.10 -59.20
C VAL A 31 4.16 -8.00 -58.14
N PHE A 32 3.68 -6.80 -58.43
CA PHE A 32 3.64 -5.69 -57.47
C PHE A 32 2.75 -6.01 -56.27
N SER A 33 1.57 -6.61 -56.49
CA SER A 33 0.68 -7.01 -55.40
C SER A 33 1.33 -8.06 -54.48
N GLY A 34 2.09 -9.02 -55.02
CA GLY A 34 2.79 -10.03 -54.24
C GLY A 34 3.93 -9.45 -53.38
N ILE A 35 4.66 -8.47 -53.91
CA ILE A 35 5.73 -7.79 -53.17
C ILE A 35 5.17 -7.01 -51.97
N LEU A 36 4.01 -6.36 -52.12
CA LEU A 36 3.38 -5.58 -51.04
C LEU A 36 2.87 -6.45 -49.89
N ILE A 37 2.37 -7.66 -50.18
CA ILE A 37 1.86 -8.57 -49.15
C ILE A 37 3.00 -9.18 -48.30
N GLY A 38 4.20 -9.32 -48.86
CA GLY A 38 5.35 -9.93 -48.18
C GLY A 38 6.11 -9.01 -47.21
N CYS A 39 5.86 -7.70 -47.24
CA CYS A 39 6.62 -6.72 -46.46
C CYS A 39 5.97 -6.46 -45.09
N ASN A 40 5.99 -7.46 -44.20
CA ASN A 40 5.57 -7.28 -42.82
C ASN A 40 6.74 -6.81 -41.95
N ALA A 41 6.62 -5.61 -41.38
CA ALA A 41 7.60 -5.09 -40.43
C ALA A 41 7.56 -5.90 -39.12
N THR A 42 8.69 -6.50 -38.76
CA THR A 42 8.88 -7.21 -37.48
C THR A 42 9.85 -6.44 -36.60
N THR A 43 9.56 -6.37 -35.30
CA THR A 43 10.43 -5.74 -34.29
C THR A 43 10.67 -6.70 -33.13
N ILE A 44 11.66 -6.43 -32.28
CA ILE A 44 11.94 -7.23 -31.09
C ILE A 44 10.86 -6.93 -30.03
N GLY A 45 10.21 -7.98 -29.53
CA GLY A 45 9.17 -7.90 -28.51
C GLY A 45 9.74 -7.51 -27.15
N PRO A 46 9.08 -6.62 -26.38
CA PRO A 46 9.58 -6.13 -25.10
C PRO A 46 9.46 -7.16 -23.98
N VAL A 47 8.63 -8.18 -24.15
CA VAL A 47 8.40 -9.24 -23.15
C VAL A 47 9.03 -10.55 -23.59
N SER A 48 8.84 -10.95 -24.86
CA SER A 48 9.36 -12.24 -25.36
C SER A 48 10.82 -12.19 -25.81
N GLY A 49 11.38 -11.02 -26.11
CA GLY A 49 12.73 -10.86 -26.67
C GLY A 49 12.91 -11.44 -28.08
N GLN A 50 11.82 -11.89 -28.71
CA GLN A 50 11.82 -12.48 -30.06
C GLN A 50 11.34 -11.47 -31.10
N LYS A 51 11.64 -11.72 -32.38
CA LYS A 51 11.07 -10.92 -33.47
C LYS A 51 9.58 -11.22 -33.60
N VAL A 52 8.75 -10.23 -33.31
CA VAL A 52 7.29 -10.30 -33.37
C VAL A 52 6.72 -9.35 -34.41
N SER A 53 5.58 -9.71 -34.97
CA SER A 53 4.76 -8.83 -35.80
C SER A 53 4.11 -7.75 -34.96
N ARG A 54 3.71 -6.64 -35.59
CA ARG A 54 3.08 -5.49 -34.92
C ARG A 54 1.90 -5.87 -34.02
N GLN A 55 1.02 -6.77 -34.48
CA GLN A 55 -0.14 -7.22 -33.70
C GLN A 55 0.26 -7.96 -32.42
N ARG A 56 1.30 -8.81 -32.48
CA ARG A 56 1.80 -9.50 -31.28
C ARG A 56 2.55 -8.54 -30.34
N PHE A 57 3.27 -7.57 -30.89
CA PHE A 57 3.91 -6.52 -30.11
C PHE A 57 2.89 -5.71 -29.30
N ASP A 58 1.77 -5.29 -29.91
CA ASP A 58 0.73 -4.52 -29.22
C ASP A 58 0.08 -5.31 -28.08
N VAL A 59 -0.09 -6.63 -28.26
CA VAL A 59 -0.60 -7.53 -27.20
C VAL A 59 0.42 -7.68 -26.06
N GLU A 60 1.71 -7.87 -26.37
CA GLU A 60 2.76 -7.96 -25.35
C GLU A 60 2.87 -6.67 -24.52
N VAL A 61 2.82 -5.50 -25.18
CA VAL A 61 2.83 -4.18 -24.52
C VAL A 61 1.58 -3.98 -23.68
N GLY A 62 0.40 -4.32 -24.21
CA GLY A 62 -0.87 -4.23 -23.46
C GLY A 62 -0.87 -5.09 -22.20
N ALA A 63 -0.38 -6.33 -22.31
CA ALA A 63 -0.26 -7.24 -21.16
C ALA A 63 0.71 -6.69 -20.11
N ALA A 64 1.91 -6.28 -20.51
CA ALA A 64 2.93 -5.73 -19.60
C ALA A 64 2.46 -4.46 -18.89
N THR A 65 1.82 -3.53 -19.61
CA THR A 65 1.30 -2.29 -19.01
C THR A 65 0.17 -2.54 -18.02
N SER A 66 -0.69 -3.53 -18.27
CA SER A 66 -1.75 -3.91 -17.34
C SER A 66 -1.22 -4.55 -16.05
N ALA A 67 -0.19 -5.41 -16.17
CA ALA A 67 0.46 -6.04 -15.03
C ALA A 67 1.13 -5.00 -14.11
N LEU A 68 1.88 -4.06 -14.70
CA LEU A 68 2.52 -2.97 -13.93
C LEU A 68 1.51 -2.07 -13.21
N LYS A 69 0.35 -1.79 -13.83
CA LYS A 69 -0.72 -1.02 -13.17
C LYS A 69 -1.33 -1.79 -11.99
N ALA A 70 -1.50 -3.11 -12.11
CA ALA A 70 -1.99 -3.92 -11.00
C ALA A 70 -1.00 -3.93 -9.82
N GLU A 71 0.30 -4.01 -10.10
CA GLU A 71 1.34 -3.91 -9.07
C GLU A 71 1.34 -2.54 -8.36
N GLN A 72 1.17 -1.44 -9.10
CA GLN A 72 1.06 -0.10 -8.51
C GLN A 72 -0.10 0.01 -7.52
N ILE A 73 -1.27 -0.55 -7.84
CA ILE A 73 -2.43 -0.54 -6.94
C ILE A 73 -2.13 -1.32 -5.65
N GLN A 74 -1.47 -2.47 -5.74
CA GLN A 74 -1.10 -3.26 -4.56
C GLN A 74 -0.05 -2.56 -3.68
N LEU A 75 0.87 -1.81 -4.28
CA LEU A 75 1.85 -1.02 -3.54
C LEU A 75 1.20 0.15 -2.82
N LEU A 76 0.28 0.87 -3.48
CA LEU A 76 -0.50 1.95 -2.86
C LEU A 76 -1.31 1.44 -1.66
N ALA A 77 -2.00 0.31 -1.80
CA ALA A 77 -2.74 -0.31 -0.69
C ALA A 77 -1.83 -0.65 0.51
N ARG A 78 -0.61 -1.15 0.24
CA ARG A 78 0.38 -1.40 1.30
C ARG A 78 0.93 -0.12 1.93
N MET A 79 1.07 0.96 1.17
CA MET A 79 1.46 2.26 1.71
C MET A 79 0.39 2.83 2.63
N ASP A 80 -0.88 2.71 2.26
CA ASP A 80 -2.00 3.17 3.09
C ASP A 80 -2.04 2.41 4.43
N GLU A 81 -1.90 1.09 4.40
CA GLU A 81 -1.80 0.28 5.63
C GLU A 81 -0.61 0.68 6.51
N HIS A 82 0.53 1.00 5.89
CA HIS A 82 1.70 1.45 6.64
C HIS A 82 1.52 2.84 7.25
N ASN A 83 0.88 3.75 6.52
CA ASN A 83 0.56 5.10 7.00
C ASN A 83 -0.40 5.06 8.19
N GLU A 84 -1.39 4.18 8.19
CA GLU A 84 -2.28 3.97 9.35
C GLU A 84 -1.51 3.49 10.58
N LYS A 85 -0.54 2.57 10.41
CA LYS A 85 0.32 2.11 11.51
C LYS A 85 1.18 3.24 12.08
N ILE A 86 1.72 4.10 11.22
CA ILE A 86 2.49 5.28 11.66
C ILE A 86 1.59 6.24 12.43
N ALA A 87 0.37 6.50 11.94
CA ALA A 87 -0.59 7.36 12.64
C ALA A 87 -0.97 6.81 14.02
N ALA A 88 -1.23 5.50 14.12
CA ALA A 88 -1.52 4.84 15.39
C ALA A 88 -0.33 4.89 16.35
N LEU A 89 0.90 4.69 15.85
CA LEU A 89 2.11 4.80 16.66
C LEU A 89 2.31 6.23 17.17
N ASN A 90 2.15 7.24 16.32
CA ASN A 90 2.27 8.64 16.70
C ASN A 90 1.27 9.01 17.82
N ALA A 91 0.01 8.56 17.70
CA ALA A 91 -0.99 8.77 18.73
C ALA A 91 -0.63 8.07 20.07
N ALA A 92 -0.08 6.86 20.01
CA ALA A 92 0.38 6.15 21.20
C ALA A 92 1.60 6.82 21.86
N VAL A 93 2.52 7.37 21.05
CA VAL A 93 3.69 8.12 21.52
C VAL A 93 3.26 9.41 22.22
N GLU A 94 2.31 10.16 21.66
CA GLU A 94 1.78 11.39 22.27
C GLU A 94 1.14 11.10 23.64
N LEU A 95 0.30 10.06 23.73
CA LEU A 95 -0.26 9.61 25.00
C LEU A 95 0.83 9.14 26.00
N GLY A 96 1.88 8.50 25.51
CA GLY A 96 3.03 8.07 26.32
C GLY A 96 3.80 9.25 26.92
N TYR A 97 4.04 10.31 26.13
CA TYR A 97 4.68 11.54 26.62
C TYR A 97 3.83 12.25 27.66
N GLU A 98 2.50 12.31 27.48
CA GLU A 98 1.62 12.93 28.47
C GLU A 98 1.65 12.17 29.82
N ASP A 99 1.66 10.83 29.79
CA ASP A 99 1.74 10.03 31.01
C ASP A 99 3.12 10.17 31.70
N LEU A 100 4.21 10.19 30.91
CA LEU A 100 5.54 10.45 31.43
C LEU A 100 5.64 11.84 32.09
N GLU A 101 5.10 12.88 31.46
CA GLU A 101 5.09 14.23 32.03
C GLU A 101 4.29 14.30 33.34
N ARG A 102 3.15 13.58 33.44
CA ARG A 102 2.41 13.46 34.71
C ARG A 102 3.24 12.76 35.78
N GLN A 103 3.92 11.67 35.44
CA GLN A 103 4.79 10.96 36.38
C GLN A 103 5.95 11.82 36.84
N GLU A 104 6.57 12.59 35.94
CA GLU A 104 7.64 13.54 36.28
C GLU A 104 7.13 14.66 37.20
N LYS A 105 5.97 15.26 36.92
CA LYS A 105 5.35 16.26 37.81
C LYS A 105 5.07 15.69 39.20
N MET A 106 4.54 14.47 39.29
CA MET A 106 4.30 13.82 40.58
C MET A 106 5.61 13.53 41.33
N ARG A 107 6.65 13.05 40.64
CA ARG A 107 7.97 12.83 41.24
C ARG A 107 8.62 14.14 41.69
N ALA A 108 8.52 15.20 40.89
CA ALA A 108 9.01 16.53 41.23
C ALA A 108 8.31 17.07 42.48
N GLN A 109 6.99 16.97 42.57
CA GLN A 109 6.24 17.37 43.77
C GLN A 109 6.63 16.56 45.01
N LEU A 110 6.90 15.25 44.87
CA LEU A 110 7.36 14.42 45.99
C LEU A 110 8.79 14.79 46.42
N VAL A 111 9.69 15.07 45.48
CA VAL A 111 11.06 15.50 45.78
C VAL A 111 11.07 16.90 46.40
N GLU A 112 10.26 17.83 45.90
CA GLU A 112 10.09 19.18 46.46
C GLU A 112 9.54 19.10 47.88
N LEU A 113 8.53 18.26 48.12
CA LEU A 113 7.99 18.00 49.45
C LEU A 113 9.06 17.44 50.39
N ALA A 114 9.85 16.46 49.94
CA ALA A 114 10.93 15.87 50.70
C ALA A 114 12.06 16.87 51.00
N ALA A 115 12.44 17.69 50.02
CA ALA A 115 13.44 18.75 50.17
C ALA A 115 12.97 19.88 51.10
N GLY A 116 11.70 20.27 51.03
CA GLY A 116 11.08 21.21 51.96
C GLY A 116 11.06 20.69 53.39
N LEU A 117 10.78 19.39 53.57
CA LEU A 117 10.85 18.75 54.89
C LEU A 117 12.30 18.70 55.41
N ALA A 118 13.26 18.31 54.57
CA ALA A 118 14.67 18.22 54.93
C ALA A 118 15.28 19.60 55.30
N THR A 119 14.96 20.65 54.54
CA THR A 119 15.41 22.02 54.84
C THR A 119 14.78 22.55 56.13
N SER A 120 13.48 22.29 56.37
CA SER A 120 12.84 22.62 57.65
C SER A 120 13.44 21.85 58.84
N ALA A 121 13.95 20.64 58.59
CA ALA A 121 14.66 19.83 59.58
C ALA A 121 16.05 20.34 59.92
N ILE A 122 16.81 20.74 58.92
CA ILE A 122 18.14 21.33 59.11
C ILE A 122 18.04 22.71 59.80
N ALA A 123 16.99 23.49 59.51
CA ALA A 123 16.74 24.78 60.14
C ALA A 123 16.21 24.69 61.59
N GLY A 124 16.02 23.49 62.14
CA GLY A 124 15.47 23.27 63.49
C GLY A 124 13.98 23.65 63.63
N GLN A 125 13.27 23.83 62.51
CA GLN A 125 11.87 24.28 62.45
C GLN A 125 10.88 23.13 62.19
N VAL A 126 11.25 21.88 62.51
CA VAL A 126 10.33 20.75 62.40
C VAL A 126 9.24 20.87 63.45
N THR A 127 8.16 21.55 63.10
CA THR A 127 6.96 21.56 63.92
C THR A 127 6.09 20.34 63.58
N PRO A 128 5.34 19.79 64.55
CA PRO A 128 4.39 18.70 64.28
C PRO A 128 3.40 19.02 63.15
N GLY A 129 3.02 20.30 63.00
CA GLY A 129 2.15 20.77 61.92
C GLY A 129 2.79 20.69 60.53
N ALA A 130 4.09 20.96 60.41
CA ALA A 130 4.81 20.85 59.14
C ALA A 130 4.90 19.39 58.66
N ILE A 131 5.16 18.44 59.57
CA ILE A 131 5.14 17.01 59.26
C ILE A 131 3.73 16.56 58.87
N ALA A 132 2.71 16.96 59.63
CA ALA A 132 1.32 16.59 59.35
C ALA A 132 0.87 17.06 57.96
N ASN A 133 1.19 18.31 57.58
CA ASN A 133 0.87 18.82 56.24
C ASN A 133 1.62 18.05 55.15
N ALA A 134 2.89 17.71 55.34
CA ALA A 134 3.62 16.89 54.37
C ALA A 134 3.01 15.49 54.20
N ILE A 135 2.61 14.83 55.30
CA ILE A 135 1.96 13.52 55.24
C ILE A 135 0.60 13.62 54.52
N VAL A 136 -0.19 14.66 54.80
CA VAL A 136 -1.49 14.88 54.12
C VAL A 136 -1.28 15.14 52.63
N THR A 137 -0.31 15.96 52.25
CA THR A 137 0.00 16.24 50.85
C THR A 137 0.49 14.98 50.12
N ALA A 138 1.44 14.24 50.70
CA ALA A 138 1.91 12.97 50.12
C ALA A 138 0.78 11.93 50.04
N GLY A 139 -0.05 11.83 51.08
CA GLY A 139 -1.22 10.96 51.13
C GLY A 139 -2.26 11.31 50.08
N SER A 140 -2.46 12.60 49.78
CA SER A 140 -3.37 13.06 48.72
C SER A 140 -2.86 12.68 47.32
N ILE A 141 -1.56 12.85 47.05
CA ILE A 141 -0.91 12.46 45.79
C ILE A 141 -1.03 10.94 45.60
N LEU A 142 -0.68 10.16 46.62
CA LEU A 142 -0.78 8.69 46.59
C LEU A 142 -2.23 8.21 46.50
N GLY A 143 -3.17 8.90 47.14
CA GLY A 143 -4.60 8.60 47.09
C GLY A 143 -5.18 8.77 45.68
N VAL A 144 -4.81 9.84 44.97
CA VAL A 144 -5.24 10.07 43.57
C VAL A 144 -4.69 8.96 42.65
N ILE A 145 -3.43 8.57 42.83
CA ILE A 145 -2.82 7.45 42.08
C ILE A 145 -3.55 6.14 42.40
N GLY A 146 -3.84 5.88 43.68
CA GLY A 146 -4.54 4.68 44.13
C GLY A 146 -5.95 4.55 43.56
N VAL A 147 -6.71 5.64 43.51
CA VAL A 147 -8.06 5.68 42.92
C VAL A 147 -8.00 5.50 41.40
N ALA A 148 -7.05 6.14 40.72
CA ALA A 148 -6.88 5.98 39.27
C ALA A 148 -6.52 4.54 38.88
N VAL A 149 -5.64 3.88 39.64
CA VAL A 149 -5.25 2.48 39.44
C VAL A 149 -6.41 1.53 39.75
N ASP A 150 -7.15 1.76 40.84
CA ASP A 150 -8.30 0.92 41.18
C ASP A 150 -9.44 1.05 40.15
N ASN A 151 -9.68 2.25 39.63
CA ASN A 151 -10.66 2.47 38.55
C ASN A 151 -10.27 1.73 37.27
N ARG A 152 -8.99 1.82 36.83
CA ARG A 152 -8.50 1.03 35.68
C ARG A 152 -8.68 -0.48 35.88
N ARG A 153 -8.41 -0.98 37.09
CA ARG A 153 -8.62 -2.41 37.42
C ARG A 153 -10.10 -2.80 37.36
N LYS A 154 -10.99 -1.96 37.88
CA LYS A 154 -12.44 -2.19 37.86
C LYS A 154 -13.00 -2.16 36.44
N ASP A 155 -12.57 -1.21 35.62
CA ASP A 155 -13.01 -1.08 34.23
C ASP A 155 -12.61 -2.29 33.38
N GLY A 156 -11.39 -2.82 33.59
CA GLY A 156 -10.95 -4.06 32.94
C GLY A 156 -11.84 -5.26 33.29
N LYS A 157 -12.21 -5.40 34.57
CA LYS A 157 -13.15 -6.45 35.00
C LYS A 157 -14.55 -6.27 34.42
N ILE A 158 -15.06 -5.03 34.40
CA ILE A 158 -16.39 -4.73 33.84
C ILE A 158 -16.45 -5.07 32.34
N ASN A 159 -15.41 -4.71 31.60
CA ASN A 159 -15.35 -4.99 30.16
C ASN A 159 -15.25 -6.48 29.86
N ALA A 160 -14.45 -7.23 30.64
CA ALA A 160 -14.40 -8.68 30.54
C ALA A 160 -15.77 -9.34 30.82
N LEU A 161 -16.46 -8.91 31.89
CA LEU A 161 -17.80 -9.41 32.23
C LEU A 161 -18.86 -9.05 31.20
N LYS A 162 -18.75 -7.87 30.56
CA LYS A 162 -19.66 -7.48 29.46
C LYS A 162 -19.43 -8.35 28.23
N ALA A 163 -18.19 -8.63 27.87
CA ALA A 163 -17.85 -9.49 26.74
C ALA A 163 -18.39 -10.92 26.93
N GLU A 164 -18.23 -11.48 28.14
CA GLU A 164 -18.74 -12.80 28.50
C GLU A 164 -20.28 -12.87 28.47
N ARG A 165 -20.97 -11.81 28.92
CA ARG A 165 -22.44 -11.72 28.86
C ARG A 165 -22.98 -11.63 27.43
N ILE A 166 -22.25 -11.00 26.52
CA ILE A 166 -22.65 -10.93 25.10
C ILE A 166 -22.46 -12.31 24.45
N ALA A 167 -21.35 -12.99 24.75
CA ALA A 167 -21.06 -14.32 24.23
C ALA A 167 -22.05 -15.41 24.69
N THR A 168 -22.67 -15.25 25.87
CA THR A 168 -23.67 -16.20 26.40
C THR A 168 -25.11 -15.88 25.99
N LYS A 169 -25.36 -14.72 25.38
CA LYS A 169 -26.67 -14.34 24.82
C LYS A 169 -26.79 -14.56 23.31
N ALA A 170 -25.68 -14.88 22.64
CA ALA A 170 -25.63 -15.32 21.24
C ALA A 170 -25.80 -16.84 21.17
#